data_AF-A0A2H9NFR0-F1
#
_entry.id   AF-A0A2H9NFR0-F1
#
_cell.length_a   1.000
_cell.length_b   1.000
_cell.length_c   1.000
_cell.angle_alpha   90.00
_cell.angle_beta   90.00
_cell.angle_gamma   90.00
#
_symmetry.space_group_name_H-M   'P 1'
#
loop_
_entity.id
_entity.type
_entity.pdbx_description
1 polymer ?
#
loop_
_entity_poly.entity_id
_entity_poly.type
_entity_poly.pdbx_seq_one_letter_code
_entity_poly.pdbx_strand_id
1 'polypeptide(L)'
;NGFGIVGIAPEVQLYSVKVLNDTGYGTLFDIVDGLEWCLDNGMDIVVMSFGSNDNSFYLEWEVDRLYYNGIILVAAAGNNRTSDDVNYPARYENVIAVSSTDKNDVIAYTSSRGPSVELSAPGDRVYTTTLNGGYSDYFSGTSFSAPHVAGAAALLLSHNNSYTSNEIKQILRNTSVDLGGKGRDDLYGYGRVDAGNTYDFLTSQTPTTTTTT
;
A
#
# COMPACT_ATOMS: atom_id res chain seq x y z
N ASN A 1 8.52 21.10 3.83
CA ASN A 1 9.51 22.01 4.46
C ASN A 1 10.41 22.72 3.44
N GLY A 2 10.18 22.58 2.12
CA GLY A 2 10.94 23.32 1.09
C GLY A 2 12.29 22.70 0.68
N PHE A 3 12.66 21.54 1.23
CA PHE A 3 13.90 20.82 0.88
C PHE A 3 13.60 19.38 0.47
N GLY A 4 14.40 18.83 -0.46
CA GLY A 4 14.33 17.43 -0.85
C GLY A 4 13.03 17.06 -1.57
N ILE A 5 12.34 16.05 -1.06
CA ILE A 5 11.10 15.49 -1.62
C ILE A 5 9.94 15.59 -0.63
N VAL A 6 8.74 15.30 -1.12
CA VAL A 6 7.52 15.21 -0.30
C VAL A 6 6.88 13.83 -0.51
N GLY A 7 6.45 13.19 0.57
CA GLY A 7 5.67 11.95 0.51
C GLY A 7 4.19 12.22 0.20
N ILE A 8 3.42 11.17 -0.06
CA ILE A 8 1.98 11.28 -0.37
C ILE A 8 1.19 11.87 0.80
N ALA A 9 1.48 11.44 2.04
CA ALA A 9 0.84 11.94 3.25
C ALA A 9 1.92 12.50 4.19
N PRO A 10 2.37 13.76 3.99
CA PRO A 10 3.56 14.30 4.65
C PRO A 10 3.41 14.62 6.14
N GLU A 11 2.17 14.65 6.65
CA GLU A 11 1.85 14.99 8.05
C GLU A 11 1.53 13.76 8.92
N VAL A 12 1.63 12.55 8.37
CA VAL A 12 1.39 11.32 9.13
C VAL A 12 2.45 11.12 10.20
N GLN A 13 2.06 10.48 11.30
CA GLN A 13 3.02 9.94 12.25
C GLN A 13 3.57 8.63 11.69
N LEU A 14 4.90 8.55 11.56
CA LEU A 14 5.58 7.34 11.06
C LEU A 14 6.23 6.59 12.22
N TYR A 15 5.93 5.29 12.31
CA TYR A 15 6.55 4.35 13.23
C TYR A 15 7.38 3.33 12.44
N SER A 16 8.59 3.04 12.89
CA SER A 16 9.47 2.06 12.26
C SER A 16 9.58 0.81 13.12
N VAL A 17 8.87 -0.25 12.73
CA VAL A 17 8.92 -1.57 13.38
C VAL A 17 9.91 -2.45 12.61
N LYS A 18 11.11 -2.62 13.17
CA LYS A 18 12.19 -3.33 12.49
C LYS A 18 12.03 -4.85 12.62
N VAL A 19 11.48 -5.48 11.58
CA VAL A 19 11.31 -6.95 11.49
C VAL A 19 12.33 -7.63 10.56
N LEU A 20 13.15 -6.84 9.85
CA LEU A 20 14.20 -7.33 8.95
C LEU A 20 15.59 -6.93 9.47
N ASN A 21 16.55 -7.83 9.32
CA ASN A 21 17.96 -7.59 9.63
C ASN A 21 18.65 -6.73 8.56
N ASP A 22 19.97 -6.53 8.70
CA ASP A 22 20.81 -5.74 7.79
C ASP A 22 20.96 -6.35 6.39
N THR A 23 20.64 -7.63 6.21
CA THR A 23 20.57 -8.30 4.91
C THR A 23 19.16 -8.28 4.28
N GLY A 24 18.18 -7.66 4.95
CA GLY A 24 16.78 -7.65 4.50
C GLY A 24 16.01 -8.94 4.78
N TYR A 25 16.52 -9.80 5.67
CA TYR A 25 15.88 -11.05 6.07
C TYR A 25 15.19 -10.90 7.43
N GLY A 26 13.98 -11.45 7.56
CA GLY A 26 13.25 -11.55 8.82
C GLY A 26 12.63 -12.94 8.95
N THR A 27 12.53 -13.44 10.17
CA THR A 27 11.83 -14.70 10.42
C THR A 27 10.32 -14.47 10.49
N LEU A 28 9.54 -15.54 10.33
CA LEU A 28 8.09 -15.48 10.58
C LEU A 28 7.78 -14.94 11.99
N PHE A 29 8.59 -15.30 12.98
CA PHE A 29 8.43 -14.83 14.36
C PHE A 29 8.63 -13.32 14.46
N ASP A 30 9.72 -12.77 13.91
CA ASP A 30 9.97 -11.32 13.91
C ASP A 30 8.84 -10.53 13.23
N ILE A 31 8.29 -11.09 12.13
CA ILE A 31 7.19 -10.47 11.40
C ILE A 31 5.90 -10.48 12.23
N VAL A 32 5.52 -11.63 12.80
CA VAL A 32 4.30 -11.74 13.62
C VAL A 32 4.40 -10.87 14.87
N ASP A 33 5.53 -10.88 15.58
CA ASP A 33 5.77 -10.00 16.74
C ASP A 33 5.66 -8.51 16.36
N GLY A 34 6.16 -8.14 15.17
CA GLY A 34 6.05 -6.78 14.67
C GLY A 34 4.60 -6.36 14.34
N LEU A 35 3.81 -7.28 13.78
CA LEU A 35 2.38 -7.04 13.50
C LEU A 35 1.57 -6.94 14.80
N GLU A 36 1.85 -7.80 15.78
CA GLU A 36 1.24 -7.73 17.10
C GLU A 36 1.57 -6.41 17.79
N TRP A 37 2.82 -5.93 17.69
CA TRP A 37 3.20 -4.61 18.20
C TRP A 37 2.38 -3.49 17.53
N CYS A 38 2.17 -3.55 16.21
CA CYS A 38 1.34 -2.57 15.51
C CYS A 38 -0.10 -2.55 16.02
N LEU A 39 -0.68 -3.73 16.29
CA LEU A 39 -2.01 -3.86 16.86
C LEU A 39 -2.07 -3.27 18.27
N ASP A 40 -1.14 -3.67 19.14
CA ASP A 40 -1.10 -3.23 20.54
C ASP A 40 -0.85 -1.73 20.71
N ASN A 41 -0.20 -1.10 19.72
CA ASN A 41 0.09 0.34 19.73
C ASN A 41 -0.89 1.16 18.88
N GLY A 42 -1.98 0.56 18.39
CA GLY A 42 -3.07 1.27 17.72
C GLY A 42 -2.64 1.92 16.39
N MET A 43 -1.81 1.23 15.60
CA MET A 43 -1.46 1.71 14.26
C MET A 43 -2.69 1.69 13.34
N ASP A 44 -2.90 2.75 12.57
CA ASP A 44 -4.02 2.82 11.62
C ASP A 44 -3.74 2.05 10.32
N ILE A 45 -2.47 2.06 9.88
CA ILE A 45 -2.02 1.50 8.61
C ILE A 45 -0.69 0.78 8.82
N VAL A 46 -0.55 -0.44 8.29
CA VAL A 46 0.71 -1.18 8.23
C VAL A 46 1.11 -1.39 6.77
N VAL A 47 2.31 -0.92 6.41
CA VAL A 47 2.91 -1.14 5.10
C VAL A 47 4.00 -2.21 5.18
N MET A 48 3.85 -3.25 4.39
CA MET A 48 4.72 -4.43 4.38
C MET A 48 5.43 -4.53 3.03
N SER A 49 6.60 -3.90 2.93
CA SER A 49 7.44 -3.90 1.73
C SER A 49 8.37 -5.13 1.65
N PHE A 50 7.87 -6.30 2.07
CA PHE A 50 8.54 -7.60 2.07
C PHE A 50 7.56 -8.69 1.62
N GLY A 51 8.06 -9.89 1.34
CA GLY A 51 7.19 -11.03 1.08
C GLY A 51 7.92 -12.36 1.02
N SER A 52 7.13 -13.44 1.08
CA SER A 52 7.56 -14.83 0.89
C SER A 52 6.60 -15.57 -0.05
N ASN A 53 7.06 -16.65 -0.68
CA ASN A 53 6.19 -17.56 -1.43
C ASN A 53 5.41 -18.51 -0.51
N ASP A 54 5.83 -18.64 0.75
CA ASP A 54 5.28 -19.61 1.69
C ASP A 54 4.06 -19.03 2.41
N ASN A 55 2.93 -19.73 2.33
CA ASN A 55 1.78 -19.45 3.18
C ASN A 55 2.08 -19.89 4.63
N SER A 56 1.61 -19.13 5.61
CA SER A 56 1.67 -19.46 7.03
C SER A 56 0.34 -19.18 7.71
N PHE A 57 -0.22 -20.20 8.37
CA PHE A 57 -1.42 -20.04 9.20
C PHE A 57 -1.25 -18.95 10.27
N TYR A 58 -0.07 -18.86 10.90
CA TYR A 58 0.18 -17.86 11.94
C TYR A 58 0.25 -16.45 11.38
N LEU A 59 0.80 -16.27 10.17
CA LEU A 59 0.85 -14.97 9.53
C LEU A 59 -0.53 -14.52 9.07
N GLU A 60 -1.30 -15.42 8.45
CA GLU A 60 -2.68 -15.17 8.03
C GLU A 60 -3.57 -14.80 9.22
N TRP A 61 -3.47 -15.57 10.31
CA TRP A 61 -4.19 -15.30 11.55
C TRP A 61 -3.89 -13.90 12.10
N GLU A 62 -2.62 -13.49 12.13
CA GLU A 62 -2.25 -12.16 12.63
C GLU A 62 -2.72 -11.05 11.69
N VAL A 63 -2.58 -11.22 10.38
CA VAL A 63 -3.13 -10.33 9.35
C VAL A 63 -4.63 -10.12 9.55
N ASP A 64 -5.38 -11.21 9.77
CA ASP A 64 -6.82 -11.14 10.00
C ASP A 64 -7.15 -10.40 11.30
N ARG A 65 -6.38 -10.65 12.38
CA ARG A 65 -6.54 -9.91 13.65
C ARG A 65 -6.39 -8.41 13.44
N LEU A 66 -5.35 -7.96 12.74
CA LEU A 66 -5.13 -6.54 12.46
C LEU A 66 -6.29 -5.96 11.65
N TYR A 67 -6.67 -6.62 10.55
CA TYR A 67 -7.75 -6.17 9.68
C TYR A 67 -9.10 -6.03 10.41
N TYR A 68 -9.49 -7.02 11.21
CA TYR A 68 -10.74 -6.97 11.97
C TYR A 68 -10.73 -5.98 13.13
N ASN A 69 -9.56 -5.48 13.55
CA ASN A 69 -9.41 -4.36 14.46
C ASN A 69 -9.33 -3.00 13.74
N GLY A 70 -9.60 -2.97 12.42
CA GLY A 70 -9.71 -1.75 11.64
C GLY A 70 -8.41 -1.29 10.99
N ILE A 71 -7.29 -2.01 11.17
CA ILE A 71 -5.99 -1.64 10.64
C ILE A 71 -5.91 -1.97 9.15
N ILE A 72 -5.53 -0.98 8.35
CA ILE A 72 -5.39 -1.14 6.90
C ILE A 72 -4.03 -1.77 6.60
N LEU A 73 -4.04 -2.89 5.87
CA LEU A 73 -2.84 -3.63 5.53
C LEU A 73 -2.51 -3.47 4.06
N VAL A 74 -1.31 -3.02 3.75
CA VAL A 74 -0.82 -2.82 2.38
C VAL A 74 0.50 -3.55 2.21
N ALA A 75 0.63 -4.36 1.17
CA ALA A 75 1.86 -5.12 0.94
C ALA A 75 2.31 -5.13 -0.52
N ALA A 76 3.63 -5.24 -0.70
CA ALA A 76 4.25 -5.38 -1.99
C ALA A 76 3.87 -6.71 -2.64
N ALA A 77 3.42 -6.71 -3.89
CA ALA A 77 3.01 -7.95 -4.57
C ALA A 77 4.18 -8.93 -4.81
N GLY A 78 5.43 -8.46 -4.84
CA GLY A 78 6.60 -9.27 -5.20
C GLY A 78 7.29 -8.79 -6.47
N ASN A 79 8.45 -9.38 -6.79
CA ASN A 79 9.33 -8.93 -7.88
C ASN A 79 9.76 -10.08 -8.81
N ASN A 80 8.89 -11.07 -8.99
CA ASN A 80 9.23 -12.36 -9.60
C ASN A 80 8.87 -12.46 -11.10
N ARG A 81 8.17 -11.47 -11.66
CA ARG A 81 7.85 -11.28 -13.11
C ARG A 81 6.88 -12.29 -13.72
N THR A 82 6.44 -13.27 -12.97
CA THR A 82 5.64 -14.39 -13.49
C THR A 82 4.15 -14.15 -13.29
N SER A 83 3.34 -14.99 -13.93
CA SER A 83 1.89 -14.97 -13.72
C SER A 83 1.54 -15.75 -12.45
N ASP A 84 0.68 -15.18 -11.61
CA ASP A 84 0.20 -15.75 -10.36
C ASP A 84 1.33 -16.04 -9.33
N ASP A 85 2.11 -15.00 -9.04
CA ASP A 85 3.26 -15.05 -8.13
C ASP A 85 3.22 -13.96 -7.05
N VAL A 86 2.02 -13.48 -6.71
CA VAL A 86 1.84 -12.54 -5.60
C VAL A 86 2.35 -13.18 -4.30
N ASN A 87 3.25 -12.51 -3.60
CA ASN A 87 3.86 -13.03 -2.37
C ASN A 87 2.90 -12.86 -1.17
N TYR A 88 3.09 -13.67 -0.13
CA TYR A 88 2.49 -13.43 1.19
C TYR A 88 3.33 -12.39 1.96
N PRO A 89 2.70 -11.45 2.71
CA PRO A 89 1.28 -11.41 3.04
C PRO A 89 0.37 -10.74 2.00
N ALA A 90 0.90 -10.14 0.94
CA ALA A 90 0.10 -9.45 -0.08
C ALA A 90 -1.00 -10.33 -0.71
N ARG A 91 -0.77 -11.64 -0.81
CA ARG A 91 -1.73 -12.61 -1.35
C ARG A 91 -2.94 -12.88 -0.45
N TYR A 92 -2.92 -12.51 0.83
CA TYR A 92 -4.07 -12.68 1.73
C TYR A 92 -5.20 -11.70 1.39
N GLU A 93 -6.46 -12.15 1.52
CA GLU A 93 -7.66 -11.37 1.15
C GLU A 93 -7.76 -10.01 1.87
N ASN A 94 -7.34 -9.99 3.13
CA ASN A 94 -7.40 -8.81 3.99
C ASN A 94 -6.24 -7.82 3.78
N VAL A 95 -5.34 -8.09 2.83
CA VAL A 95 -4.20 -7.23 2.49
C VAL A 95 -4.39 -6.63 1.10
N ILE A 96 -4.09 -5.34 0.96
CA ILE A 96 -4.07 -4.68 -0.34
C ILE A 96 -2.74 -5.03 -1.03
N ALA A 97 -2.78 -5.93 -2.00
CA ALA A 97 -1.61 -6.28 -2.81
C ALA A 97 -1.33 -5.21 -3.86
N VAL A 98 -0.09 -4.71 -3.88
CA VAL A 98 0.29 -3.60 -4.77
C VAL A 98 1.33 -4.03 -5.80
N SER A 99 0.95 -3.98 -7.08
CA SER A 99 1.87 -4.16 -8.21
C SER A 99 2.57 -2.85 -8.60
N SER A 100 3.64 -2.96 -9.38
CA SER A 100 4.52 -1.84 -9.70
C SER A 100 4.37 -1.38 -11.14
N THR A 101 4.22 -0.07 -11.35
CA THR A 101 4.28 0.58 -12.67
C THR A 101 5.54 1.43 -12.83
N ASP A 102 5.90 1.71 -14.08
CA ASP A 102 6.83 2.76 -14.44
C ASP A 102 6.12 4.12 -14.55
N LYS A 103 6.90 5.17 -14.85
CA LYS A 103 6.40 6.55 -14.99
C LYS A 103 5.42 6.78 -16.16
N ASN A 104 5.28 5.80 -17.06
CA ASN A 104 4.36 5.86 -18.19
C ASN A 104 3.14 4.94 -17.96
N ASP A 105 2.91 4.52 -16.72
CA ASP A 105 1.84 3.58 -16.35
C ASP A 105 1.94 2.21 -17.04
N VAL A 106 3.15 1.84 -17.48
CA VAL A 106 3.43 0.48 -17.95
C VAL A 106 3.81 -0.37 -16.76
N ILE A 107 3.25 -1.58 -16.66
CA ILE A 107 3.63 -2.53 -15.62
C ILE A 107 5.15 -2.76 -15.63
N ALA A 108 5.78 -2.56 -14.48
CA ALA A 108 7.22 -2.75 -14.33
C ALA A 108 7.59 -4.19 -14.65
N TYR A 109 8.68 -4.39 -15.38
CA TYR A 109 9.09 -5.72 -15.83
C TYR A 109 9.35 -6.68 -14.65
N THR A 110 9.76 -6.16 -13.50
CA THR A 110 9.97 -6.94 -12.27
C THR A 110 8.68 -7.31 -11.55
N SER A 111 7.57 -6.60 -11.74
CA SER A 111 6.39 -6.74 -10.90
C SER A 111 5.80 -8.16 -10.97
N SER A 112 5.56 -8.73 -9.79
CA SER A 112 4.65 -9.87 -9.64
C SER A 112 3.22 -9.53 -10.06
N ARG A 113 2.47 -10.54 -10.47
CA ARG A 113 1.15 -10.44 -11.12
C ARG A 113 0.24 -11.57 -10.62
N GLY A 114 -1.07 -11.38 -10.68
CA GLY A 114 -2.03 -12.45 -10.40
C GLY A 114 -3.38 -11.97 -9.87
N PRO A 115 -4.27 -12.91 -9.56
CA PRO A 115 -5.64 -12.63 -9.09
C PRO A 115 -5.69 -11.87 -7.77
N SER A 116 -4.63 -11.93 -6.95
CA SER A 116 -4.56 -11.18 -5.69
C SER A 116 -4.13 -9.72 -5.86
N VAL A 117 -3.60 -9.30 -7.03
CA VAL A 117 -3.27 -7.89 -7.26
C VAL A 117 -4.54 -7.06 -7.16
N GLU A 118 -4.54 -6.10 -6.23
CA GLU A 118 -5.69 -5.25 -5.94
C GLU A 118 -5.53 -3.85 -6.53
N LEU A 119 -4.34 -3.25 -6.39
CA LEU A 119 -4.00 -1.94 -6.94
C LEU A 119 -2.60 -1.95 -7.53
N SER A 120 -2.30 -0.95 -8.35
CA SER A 120 -0.95 -0.68 -8.81
C SER A 120 -0.50 0.72 -8.39
N ALA A 121 0.80 0.93 -8.31
CA ALA A 121 1.37 2.23 -8.03
C ALA A 121 2.80 2.37 -8.61
N PRO A 122 3.30 3.60 -8.77
CA PRO A 122 4.68 3.84 -9.21
C PRO A 122 5.68 3.08 -8.32
N GLY A 123 6.52 2.28 -8.96
CA GLY A 123 7.52 1.48 -8.26
C GLY A 123 8.79 1.22 -9.06
N ASP A 124 8.89 1.66 -10.32
CA ASP A 124 10.14 1.67 -11.07
C ASP A 124 10.81 3.05 -11.01
N ARG A 125 12.09 3.07 -10.61
CA ARG A 125 12.93 4.28 -10.50
C ARG A 125 12.32 5.38 -9.63
N VAL A 126 11.84 4.99 -8.45
CA VAL A 126 11.24 5.92 -7.49
C VAL A 126 12.33 6.74 -6.82
N TYR A 127 12.24 8.07 -6.95
CA TYR A 127 13.13 9.01 -6.26
C TYR A 127 12.73 9.12 -4.79
N THR A 128 13.58 8.62 -3.88
CA THR A 128 13.28 8.59 -2.45
C THR A 128 14.51 8.83 -1.57
N THR A 129 14.30 8.94 -0.27
CA THR A 129 15.34 9.15 0.75
C THR A 129 16.22 7.91 0.96
N THR A 130 17.46 8.15 1.36
CA THR A 130 18.42 7.12 1.78
C THR A 130 19.05 7.47 3.13
N LEU A 131 19.86 6.56 3.67
CA LEU A 131 20.58 6.78 4.92
C LEU A 131 21.42 8.07 4.88
N ASN A 132 21.63 8.66 6.06
CA ASN A 132 22.46 9.85 6.24
C ASN A 132 21.98 11.08 5.44
N GLY A 133 20.67 11.19 5.19
CA GLY A 133 20.06 12.35 4.53
C GLY A 133 20.23 12.37 3.01
N GLY A 134 20.58 11.24 2.39
CA GLY A 134 20.71 11.13 0.95
C GLY A 134 19.39 10.95 0.22
N TYR A 135 19.47 10.96 -1.11
CA TYR A 135 18.35 10.71 -2.04
C TYR A 135 18.84 9.89 -3.25
N SER A 136 17.97 9.08 -3.84
CA SER A 136 18.31 8.23 -5.00
C SER A 136 17.07 7.89 -5.82
N ASP A 137 17.19 7.83 -7.15
CA ASP A 137 16.17 7.39 -8.11
C ASP A 137 16.39 5.95 -8.60
N TYR A 138 17.36 5.24 -8.03
CA TYR A 138 17.75 3.90 -8.48
C TYR A 138 16.90 2.77 -7.89
N PHE A 139 15.86 3.11 -7.13
CA PHE A 139 15.04 2.13 -6.44
C PHE A 139 13.87 1.68 -7.29
N SER A 140 13.85 0.37 -7.58
CA SER A 140 12.75 -0.28 -8.29
C SER A 140 12.24 -1.49 -7.52
N GLY A 141 10.93 -1.68 -7.50
CA GLY A 141 10.26 -2.84 -6.94
C GLY A 141 8.90 -2.50 -6.35
N THR A 142 8.04 -3.52 -6.21
CA THR A 142 6.72 -3.38 -5.56
C THR A 142 6.82 -2.90 -4.12
N SER A 143 7.97 -3.08 -3.46
CA SER A 143 8.35 -2.47 -2.18
C SER A 143 8.24 -0.94 -2.16
N PHE A 144 8.39 -0.28 -3.31
CA PHE A 144 8.26 1.17 -3.46
C PHE A 144 6.85 1.59 -3.93
N SER A 145 6.08 0.67 -4.49
CA SER A 145 4.67 0.87 -4.85
C SER A 145 3.75 0.86 -3.61
N ALA A 146 3.93 -0.11 -2.71
CA ALA A 146 3.07 -0.26 -1.53
C ALA A 146 2.96 1.01 -0.66
N PRO A 147 4.05 1.76 -0.37
CA PRO A 147 3.97 3.02 0.36
C PRO A 147 3.13 4.13 -0.30
N HIS A 148 3.02 4.14 -1.64
CA HIS A 148 2.15 5.11 -2.32
C HIS A 148 0.67 4.85 -2.00
N VAL A 149 0.26 3.57 -2.02
CA VAL A 149 -1.11 3.16 -1.67
C VAL A 149 -1.39 3.39 -0.18
N ALA A 150 -0.45 3.06 0.70
CA ALA A 150 -0.57 3.35 2.13
C ALA A 150 -0.71 4.86 2.39
N GLY A 151 0.01 5.70 1.65
CA GLY A 151 -0.13 7.15 1.72
C GLY A 151 -1.53 7.64 1.31
N ALA A 152 -2.09 7.11 0.21
CA ALA A 152 -3.45 7.44 -0.21
C ALA A 152 -4.50 7.00 0.84
N ALA A 153 -4.31 5.82 1.45
CA ALA A 153 -5.14 5.36 2.56
C ALA A 153 -5.06 6.30 3.77
N ALA A 154 -3.87 6.82 4.09
CA ALA A 154 -3.69 7.76 5.18
C ALA A 154 -4.40 9.10 4.93
N LEU A 155 -4.40 9.59 3.68
CA LEU A 155 -5.16 10.79 3.31
C LEU A 155 -6.66 10.61 3.51
N LEU A 156 -7.20 9.42 3.17
CA LEU A 156 -8.60 9.08 3.43
C LEU A 156 -8.94 9.12 4.93
N LEU A 157 -8.11 8.48 5.77
CA LEU A 157 -8.31 8.49 7.22
C LEU A 157 -8.16 9.90 7.82
N SER A 158 -7.28 10.73 7.27
CA SER A 158 -7.13 12.12 7.71
C SER A 158 -8.39 12.97 7.46
N HIS A 159 -9.18 12.60 6.44
CA HIS A 159 -10.45 13.26 6.14
C HIS A 159 -11.59 12.70 7.01
N ASN A 160 -11.66 11.37 7.15
CA ASN A 160 -12.65 10.71 8.01
C ASN A 160 -12.05 9.44 8.63
N ASN A 161 -11.71 9.52 9.91
CA ASN A 161 -11.12 8.43 10.67
C ASN A 161 -12.10 7.31 11.05
N SER A 162 -13.38 7.45 10.69
CA SER A 162 -14.40 6.42 10.92
C SER A 162 -14.54 5.45 9.75
N TYR A 163 -13.79 5.65 8.65
CA TYR A 163 -13.78 4.69 7.56
C TYR A 163 -13.22 3.34 8.01
N THR A 164 -13.95 2.28 7.70
CA THR A 164 -13.49 0.90 7.86
C THR A 164 -12.44 0.56 6.81
N SER A 165 -11.61 -0.45 7.11
CA SER A 165 -10.65 -1.00 6.13
C SER A 165 -11.30 -1.37 4.80
N ASN A 166 -12.52 -1.94 4.82
CA ASN A 166 -13.24 -2.27 3.59
C ASN A 166 -13.71 -1.03 2.81
N GLU A 167 -14.18 0.03 3.49
CA GLU A 167 -14.55 1.28 2.82
C GLU A 167 -13.33 1.94 2.17
N ILE A 168 -12.19 1.97 2.86
CA ILE A 168 -10.94 2.47 2.29
C ILE A 168 -10.56 1.69 1.04
N LYS A 169 -10.57 0.35 1.10
CA LYS A 169 -10.33 -0.51 -0.07
C LYS A 169 -11.26 -0.15 -1.22
N GLN A 170 -12.56 -0.01 -0.96
CA GLN A 170 -13.54 0.35 -1.99
C GLN A 170 -13.30 1.73 -2.60
N ILE A 171 -12.98 2.75 -1.80
CA ILE A 171 -12.72 4.10 -2.30
C ILE A 171 -11.46 4.10 -3.17
N LEU A 172 -10.37 3.46 -2.72
CA LEU A 172 -9.14 3.38 -3.51
C LEU A 172 -9.36 2.66 -4.85
N ARG A 173 -10.12 1.55 -4.86
CA ARG A 173 -10.49 0.83 -6.09
C ARG A 173 -11.38 1.65 -7.04
N ASN A 174 -12.30 2.44 -6.50
CA ASN A 174 -13.24 3.21 -7.32
C ASN A 174 -12.62 4.51 -7.87
N THR A 175 -11.55 4.99 -7.24
CA THR A 175 -10.87 6.24 -7.60
C THR A 175 -9.55 6.00 -8.32
N SER A 176 -9.10 4.74 -8.44
CA SER A 176 -7.92 4.40 -9.22
C SER A 176 -8.11 4.70 -10.71
N VAL A 177 -7.00 5.02 -11.37
CA VAL A 177 -6.96 5.15 -12.84
C VAL A 177 -6.87 3.74 -13.42
N ASP A 178 -7.94 3.30 -14.08
CA ASP A 178 -7.99 2.01 -14.78
C ASP A 178 -6.89 1.94 -15.86
N LEU A 179 -6.10 0.86 -15.84
CA LEU A 179 -4.95 0.65 -16.71
C LEU A 179 -5.06 -0.72 -17.36
N GLY A 180 -4.53 -0.88 -18.58
CA GLY A 180 -4.58 -2.16 -19.28
C GLY A 180 -5.95 -2.42 -19.89
N GLY A 181 -6.56 -3.56 -19.54
CA GLY A 181 -7.91 -3.90 -19.99
C GLY A 181 -8.96 -3.08 -19.26
N LYS A 182 -10.17 -2.96 -19.81
CA LYS A 182 -11.25 -2.27 -19.07
C LYS A 182 -11.62 -3.08 -17.81
N GLY A 183 -11.52 -2.44 -16.65
CA GLY A 183 -11.84 -3.02 -15.35
C GLY A 183 -10.71 -3.89 -14.81
N ARG A 184 -10.98 -4.54 -13.67
CA ARG A 184 -9.94 -5.23 -12.88
C ARG A 184 -9.21 -6.31 -13.68
N ASP A 185 -7.87 -6.26 -13.65
CA ASP A 185 -6.98 -7.28 -14.26
C ASP A 185 -5.84 -7.73 -13.33
N ASP A 186 -5.12 -8.79 -13.72
CA ASP A 186 -4.06 -9.40 -12.90
C ASP A 186 -2.73 -8.63 -12.91
N LEU A 187 -2.61 -7.57 -13.71
CA LEU A 187 -1.42 -6.73 -13.79
C LEU A 187 -1.58 -5.50 -12.91
N TYR A 188 -2.67 -4.78 -13.07
CA TYR A 188 -2.90 -3.47 -12.44
C TYR A 188 -3.91 -3.53 -11.30
N GLY A 189 -4.56 -4.67 -11.08
CA GLY A 189 -5.69 -4.75 -10.16
C GLY A 189 -6.82 -3.88 -10.67
N TYR A 190 -7.39 -3.03 -9.81
CA TYR A 190 -8.39 -2.02 -10.19
C TYR A 190 -7.77 -0.77 -10.87
N GLY A 191 -6.45 -0.70 -10.99
CA GLY A 191 -5.75 0.40 -11.64
C GLY A 191 -4.69 1.05 -10.75
N ARG A 192 -4.09 2.14 -11.24
CA ARG A 192 -3.10 2.91 -10.50
C ARG A 192 -3.78 3.78 -9.44
N VAL A 193 -3.30 3.71 -8.20
CA VAL A 193 -3.79 4.58 -7.12
C VAL A 193 -3.63 6.06 -7.51
N ASP A 194 -4.66 6.86 -7.24
CA ASP A 194 -4.67 8.29 -7.57
C ASP A 194 -5.24 9.12 -6.41
N ALA A 195 -4.33 9.77 -5.68
CA ALA A 195 -4.70 10.60 -4.54
C ALA A 195 -5.55 11.82 -4.92
N GLY A 196 -5.44 12.32 -6.16
CA GLY A 196 -6.24 13.43 -6.67
C GLY A 196 -7.69 13.01 -6.85
N ASN A 197 -7.93 11.88 -7.53
CA ASN A 197 -9.27 11.32 -7.67
C ASN A 197 -9.88 10.95 -6.31
N THR A 198 -9.07 10.43 -5.39
CA THR A 198 -9.50 10.16 -4.02
C THR A 198 -9.96 11.45 -3.32
N TYR A 199 -9.21 12.54 -3.43
CA TYR A 199 -9.59 13.84 -2.89
C TYR A 199 -10.87 14.40 -3.53
N ASP A 200 -10.99 14.34 -4.85
CA ASP A 200 -12.18 14.79 -5.56
C ASP A 200 -13.44 14.00 -5.13
N PHE A 201 -13.30 12.69 -4.93
CA PHE A 201 -14.36 11.87 -4.37
C PHE A 201 -14.79 12.34 -2.96
N LEU A 202 -13.83 12.59 -2.05
CA LEU A 202 -14.12 13.09 -0.71
C LEU A 202 -14.85 14.45 -0.73
N THR A 203 -14.42 15.37 -1.58
CA THR A 203 -15.05 16.70 -1.66
C THR A 203 -16.45 16.66 -2.28
N SER A 204 -16.71 15.72 -3.19
CA SER A 204 -18.04 15.52 -3.78
C SER A 204 -19.09 14.99 -2.79
N GLN A 205 -18.66 14.34 -1.70
CA GLN A 205 -19.55 13.79 -0.68
C GLN A 205 -19.86 14.77 0.47
N THR A 206 -19.17 15.92 0.53
CA THR A 206 -19.48 16.94 1.53
C THR A 206 -20.77 17.66 1.13
N PRO A 207 -21.86 17.61 1.93
CA PRO A 207 -23.09 18.32 1.58
C PRO A 207 -22.79 19.81 1.44
N THR A 208 -23.21 20.43 0.33
CA THR A 208 -23.21 21.88 0.22
C THR A 208 -24.12 22.40 1.33
N THR A 209 -23.54 22.95 2.40
CA THR A 209 -24.31 23.73 3.38
C THR A 209 -24.83 24.95 2.64
N THR A 210 -26.03 24.84 2.08
CA THR A 210 -26.78 25.98 1.58
C THR A 210 -27.15 26.80 2.80
N THR A 211 -26.31 27.78 3.12
CA THR A 211 -26.65 28.83 4.09
C THR A 211 -27.75 29.66 3.44
N THR A 212 -29.00 29.31 3.70
CA THR A 212 -30.14 30.19 3.44
C THR A 212 -30.01 31.38 4.39
N THR A 213 -29.59 32.52 3.85
CA THR A 213 -29.71 33.84 4.49
C THR A 213 -31.15 34.33 4.47
#